data_AF-A0A151F755-F1
#
_entry.id   AF-A0A151F755-F1
#
_cell.length_a   1.000
_cell.length_b   1.000
_cell.length_c   1.000
_cell.angle_alpha   90.00
_cell.angle_beta   90.00
_cell.angle_gamma   90.00
#
_symmetry.space_group_name_H-M   'P 1'
#
loop_
_entity.id
_entity.type
_entity.pdbx_description
1 polymer ?
#
loop_
_entity_poly.entity_id
_entity_poly.type
_entity_poly.pdbx_seq_one_letter_code
_entity_poly.pdbx_strand_id
1 'polypeptide(L)'
;MQYTLTYIENWINSDSFAQKLLESSYFTKKQIKDYVTYIWNLDTEEKTTYEEIASRRHVTRQGVAENIRLAKENIDRAMATFLLAVYCNIIPLETIDFLIEILDAMRVAKEADDEVEFRRLRKQMMKIFRQK
;
A
#
# COMPACT_ATOMS: atom_id res chain seq x y z
N MET A 1 1.73 3.12 18.67
CA MET A 1 1.66 4.46 18.04
C MET A 1 0.44 4.46 17.13
N GLN A 2 -0.50 5.42 17.25
CA GLN A 2 -1.68 5.48 16.38
C GLN A 2 -1.35 6.21 15.07
N TYR A 3 -1.55 5.55 13.93
CA TYR A 3 -1.35 6.15 12.62
C TYR A 3 -2.58 6.97 12.22
N THR A 4 -2.55 8.28 12.47
CA THR A 4 -3.70 9.17 12.23
C THR A 4 -3.87 9.49 10.73
N LEU A 5 -5.09 9.89 10.34
CA LEU A 5 -5.36 10.37 8.97
C LEU A 5 -4.41 11.49 8.53
N THR A 6 -4.08 12.42 9.43
CA THR A 6 -3.14 13.52 9.17
C THR A 6 -1.72 12.99 8.98
N TYR A 7 -1.28 12.04 9.79
CA TYR A 7 0.02 11.40 9.62
C TYR A 7 0.11 10.71 8.24
N ILE A 8 -0.89 9.91 7.88
CA ILE A 8 -0.95 9.22 6.58
C ILE A 8 -1.00 10.20 5.41
N GLU A 9 -1.77 11.28 5.54
CA GLU A 9 -1.83 12.32 4.52
C GLU A 9 -0.50 13.03 4.34
N ASN A 10 0.17 13.39 5.43
CA ASN A 10 1.50 13.98 5.39
C ASN A 10 2.52 13.02 4.78
N TRP A 11 2.47 11.73 5.13
CA TRP A 11 3.33 10.71 4.53
C TRP A 11 3.12 10.64 3.01
N ILE A 12 1.88 10.53 2.53
CA ILE A 12 1.57 10.52 1.09
C ILE A 12 2.05 11.81 0.40
N ASN A 13 1.94 12.96 1.06
CA ASN A 13 2.30 14.24 0.45
C ASN A 13 3.80 14.56 0.48
N SER A 14 4.53 14.02 1.46
CA SER A 14 5.96 14.31 1.64
C SER A 14 6.86 13.27 0.97
N ASP A 15 6.32 12.09 0.68
CA ASP A 15 7.06 10.98 0.11
C ASP A 15 6.89 10.89 -1.42
N SER A 16 7.87 11.39 -2.16
CA SER A 16 7.86 11.38 -3.64
C SER A 16 7.75 9.98 -4.25
N PHE A 17 8.25 8.94 -3.56
CA PHE A 17 8.12 7.57 -4.03
C PHE A 17 6.69 7.06 -3.83
N ALA A 18 6.09 7.33 -2.67
CA ALA A 18 4.68 6.99 -2.42
C ALA A 18 3.74 7.71 -3.39
N GLN A 19 4.00 8.99 -3.71
CA GLN A 19 3.24 9.74 -4.71
C GLN A 19 3.30 9.07 -6.09
N LYS A 20 4.51 8.75 -6.55
CA LYS A 20 4.71 8.14 -7.86
C LYS A 20 4.03 6.77 -7.97
N LEU A 21 4.08 5.97 -6.90
CA LEU A 21 3.35 4.71 -6.83
C LEU A 21 1.84 4.93 -6.85
N LEU A 22 1.34 5.89 -6.06
CA LEU A 22 -0.09 6.22 -6.01
C LEU A 22 -0.61 6.65 -7.39
N GLU A 23 0.10 7.56 -8.06
CA GLU A 23 -0.22 8.05 -9.41
C GLU A 23 -0.25 6.94 -10.47
N SER A 24 0.57 5.90 -10.30
CA SER A 24 0.66 4.77 -11.22
C SER A 24 -0.27 3.61 -10.84
N SER A 25 -0.99 3.72 -9.72
CA SER A 25 -1.83 2.65 -9.17
C SER A 25 -3.31 2.85 -9.48
N TYR A 26 -4.12 1.83 -9.17
CA TYR A 26 -5.58 1.92 -9.22
C TYR A 26 -6.19 2.63 -8.01
N PHE A 27 -5.39 3.09 -7.05
CA PHE A 27 -5.90 3.77 -5.86
C PHE A 27 -6.11 5.26 -6.09
N THR A 28 -7.21 5.77 -5.56
CA THR A 28 -7.35 7.19 -5.26
C THR A 28 -6.63 7.53 -3.95
N LYS A 29 -6.20 8.79 -3.80
CA LYS A 29 -5.65 9.30 -2.53
C LYS A 29 -6.59 9.07 -1.34
N LYS A 30 -7.90 9.15 -1.57
CA LYS A 30 -8.93 8.91 -0.55
C LYS A 30 -8.94 7.44 -0.10
N GLN A 31 -8.92 6.51 -1.05
CA GLN A 31 -8.91 5.07 -0.78
C GLN A 31 -7.67 4.66 -0.02
N ILE A 32 -6.47 5.07 -0.46
CA ILE A 32 -5.24 4.70 0.23
C ILE A 32 -5.18 5.30 1.63
N LYS A 33 -5.66 6.54 1.83
CA LYS A 33 -5.69 7.19 3.15
C LYS A 33 -6.58 6.43 4.13
N ASP A 34 -7.82 6.11 3.76
CA ASP A 34 -8.73 5.35 4.62
C ASP A 34 -8.21 3.94 4.89
N TYR A 35 -7.75 3.27 3.83
CA TYR A 35 -7.32 1.88 3.91
C TYR A 35 -6.07 1.71 4.78
N VAL A 36 -5.05 2.54 4.56
CA VAL A 36 -3.81 2.49 5.36
C VAL A 36 -4.07 2.88 6.81
N THR A 37 -4.88 3.91 7.05
CA THR A 37 -5.28 4.30 8.42
C THR A 37 -6.00 3.15 9.13
N TYR A 38 -6.84 2.39 8.44
CA TYR A 38 -7.51 1.24 9.02
C TYR A 38 -6.52 0.09 9.27
N ILE A 39 -5.78 -0.36 8.25
CA ILE A 39 -4.91 -1.54 8.32
C ILE A 39 -3.75 -1.37 9.30
N TRP A 40 -3.07 -0.22 9.32
CA TRP A 40 -1.90 -0.02 10.19
C TRP A 40 -2.25 0.12 11.68
N ASN A 41 -3.52 0.34 12.00
CA ASN A 41 -4.01 0.36 13.38
C ASN A 41 -4.80 -0.92 13.74
N LEU A 42 -4.74 -2.00 12.95
CA LEU A 42 -5.44 -3.25 13.29
C LEU A 42 -4.83 -3.96 14.49
N ASP A 43 -3.50 -3.89 14.61
CA ASP A 43 -2.70 -4.57 15.61
C ASP A 43 -2.25 -3.63 16.75
N THR A 44 -2.73 -2.38 16.75
CA THR A 44 -2.49 -1.43 17.85
C THR A 44 -3.50 -1.63 18.99
N GLU A 45 -3.10 -1.29 20.21
CA GLU A 45 -3.98 -1.34 21.41
C GLU A 45 -5.27 -0.54 21.21
N GLU A 46 -5.16 0.61 20.51
CA GLU A 46 -6.29 1.42 20.08
C GLU A 46 -6.61 1.12 18.60
N LYS A 47 -7.53 0.19 18.36
CA LYS A 47 -7.96 -0.16 17.00
C LYS A 47 -8.78 0.97 16.38
N THR A 48 -8.35 1.44 15.21
CA THR A 48 -9.12 2.44 14.47
C THR A 48 -10.34 1.80 13.79
N THR A 49 -11.53 2.30 14.12
CA THR A 49 -12.82 1.86 13.57
C THR A 49 -13.26 2.69 12.37
N TYR A 50 -14.23 2.18 11.60
CA TYR A 50 -14.82 2.94 10.49
C TYR A 50 -15.55 4.20 10.98
N GLU A 51 -16.18 4.12 12.14
CA GLU A 51 -16.85 5.22 12.82
C GLU A 51 -15.88 6.36 13.17
N GLU A 52 -14.70 6.04 13.68
CA GLU A 52 -13.68 7.04 14.00
C GLU A 52 -13.13 7.73 12.75
N ILE A 53 -12.85 6.96 11.69
CA ILE A 53 -12.44 7.53 10.41
C ILE A 53 -13.55 8.41 9.84
N ALA A 54 -14.81 7.96 9.90
CA ALA A 54 -15.96 8.69 9.39
C ALA A 54 -16.17 10.03 10.13
N SER A 55 -16.06 10.01 11.46
CA SER A 55 -16.15 11.18 12.32
C SER A 55 -15.07 12.22 11.98
N ARG A 56 -13.80 11.79 11.92
CA ARG A 56 -12.66 12.67 11.58
C ARG A 56 -12.73 13.24 10.16
N ARG A 57 -13.42 12.55 9.25
CA ARG A 57 -13.59 12.96 7.85
C ARG A 57 -14.88 13.71 7.58
N HIS A 58 -15.79 13.81 8.56
CA HIS A 58 -17.13 14.34 8.38
C HIS A 58 -17.91 13.66 7.24
N VAL A 59 -17.83 12.33 7.15
CA VAL A 59 -18.55 11.50 6.18
C VAL A 59 -19.31 10.39 6.90
N THR A 60 -20.12 9.62 6.15
CA THR A 60 -20.82 8.46 6.72
C THR A 60 -19.87 7.28 6.91
N ARG A 61 -20.15 6.46 7.94
CA ARG A 61 -19.51 5.14 8.15
C ARG A 61 -19.55 4.28 6.88
N GLN A 62 -20.69 4.27 6.19
CA GLN A 62 -20.87 3.53 4.93
C GLN A 62 -19.91 4.04 3.84
N GLY A 63 -19.70 5.37 3.75
CA GLY A 63 -18.76 5.96 2.82
C GLY A 63 -17.30 5.59 3.09
N VAL A 64 -16.92 5.37 4.36
CA VAL A 64 -15.59 4.84 4.73
C VAL A 64 -15.48 3.36 4.37
N ALA A 65 -16.46 2.55 4.78
CA ALA A 65 -16.49 1.12 4.50
C ALA A 65 -16.40 0.84 2.99
N GLU A 66 -17.10 1.63 2.18
CA GLU A 66 -17.06 1.52 0.72
C GLU A 66 -15.68 1.87 0.14
N ASN A 67 -15.02 2.92 0.63
CA ASN A 67 -13.65 3.24 0.16
C ASN A 67 -12.66 2.12 0.50
N ILE A 68 -12.76 1.56 1.70
CA ILE A 68 -11.90 0.45 2.16
C ILE A 68 -12.18 -0.81 1.33
N ARG A 69 -13.45 -1.12 1.05
CA ARG A 69 -13.86 -2.23 0.18
C ARG A 69 -13.28 -2.07 -1.22
N LEU A 70 -13.47 -0.92 -1.84
CA LEU A 70 -12.93 -0.63 -3.18
C LEU A 70 -11.40 -0.66 -3.21
N ALA A 71 -10.73 -0.19 -2.16
CA ALA A 71 -9.28 -0.29 -2.02
C ALA A 71 -8.83 -1.76 -2.03
N LYS A 72 -9.49 -2.62 -1.25
CA LYS A 72 -9.21 -4.06 -1.24
C LYS A 72 -9.46 -4.70 -2.61
N GLU A 73 -10.58 -4.38 -3.27
CA GLU A 73 -10.88 -4.90 -4.60
C GLU A 73 -9.84 -4.50 -5.65
N ASN A 74 -9.28 -3.30 -5.56
CA ASN A 74 -8.19 -2.87 -6.44
C ASN A 74 -6.91 -3.72 -6.22
N ILE A 75 -6.60 -4.10 -4.98
CA ILE A 75 -5.49 -5.03 -4.69
C ILE A 75 -5.78 -6.40 -5.30
N ASP A 76 -6.96 -6.95 -5.02
CA ASP A 76 -7.36 -8.28 -5.48
C ASP A 76 -7.32 -8.37 -7.02
N ARG A 77 -7.81 -7.32 -7.70
CA ARG A 77 -7.75 -7.21 -9.18
C ARG A 77 -6.31 -7.10 -9.68
N ALA A 78 -5.48 -6.27 -9.08
CA ALA A 78 -4.08 -6.13 -9.48
C ALA A 78 -3.32 -7.47 -9.34
N MET A 79 -3.57 -8.21 -8.26
CA MET A 79 -3.01 -9.55 -8.06
C MET A 79 -3.50 -10.54 -9.09
N ALA A 80 -4.81 -10.56 -9.39
CA ALA A 80 -5.36 -11.43 -10.43
C ALA A 80 -4.80 -11.10 -11.82
N THR A 81 -4.66 -9.82 -12.16
CA THR A 81 -4.02 -9.37 -13.40
C THR A 81 -2.57 -9.82 -13.50
N PHE A 82 -1.81 -9.69 -12.40
CA PHE A 82 -0.43 -10.16 -12.35
C PHE A 82 -0.32 -11.68 -12.54
N LEU A 83 -1.13 -12.46 -11.82
CA LEU A 83 -1.16 -13.93 -11.95
C LEU A 83 -1.55 -14.37 -13.36
N LEU A 84 -2.52 -13.70 -13.98
CA LEU A 84 -2.91 -13.97 -15.37
C LEU A 84 -1.75 -13.66 -16.33
N ALA A 85 -1.02 -12.57 -16.10
CA ALA A 85 0.14 -12.22 -16.92
C ALA A 85 1.29 -13.24 -16.78
N VAL A 86 1.51 -13.79 -15.57
CA VAL A 86 2.43 -14.92 -15.36
C VAL A 86 1.94 -16.16 -16.11
N TYR A 87 0.66 -16.52 -15.97
CA TYR A 87 0.07 -17.69 -16.63
C TYR A 87 0.14 -17.59 -18.17
N CYS A 88 -0.04 -16.40 -18.72
CA CYS A 88 0.09 -16.14 -20.15
C CYS A 88 1.55 -15.99 -20.62
N ASN A 89 2.53 -16.05 -19.72
CA ASN A 89 3.96 -15.86 -20.01
C ASN A 89 4.26 -14.55 -20.76
N ILE A 90 3.63 -13.44 -20.34
CA ILE A 90 3.79 -12.11 -20.96
C ILE A 90 4.65 -11.14 -20.13
N ILE A 91 5.09 -11.57 -18.95
CA ILE A 91 5.97 -10.78 -18.09
C ILE A 91 7.43 -11.09 -18.46
N PRO A 92 8.27 -10.09 -18.76
CA PRO A 92 9.70 -10.31 -19.02
C PRO A 92 10.41 -10.97 -17.84
N LEU A 93 11.40 -11.82 -18.11
CA LEU A 93 12.16 -12.53 -17.08
C LEU A 93 12.80 -11.57 -16.08
N GLU A 94 13.33 -10.44 -16.56
CA GLU A 94 13.97 -9.41 -15.73
C GLU A 94 12.97 -8.79 -14.74
N THR A 95 11.69 -8.70 -15.12
CA THR A 95 10.62 -8.24 -14.23
C THR A 95 10.27 -9.29 -13.18
N ILE A 96 10.29 -10.58 -13.55
CA ILE A 96 10.05 -11.69 -12.63
C ILE A 96 11.16 -11.73 -11.56
N ASP A 97 12.42 -11.69 -11.98
CA ASP A 97 13.57 -11.71 -11.08
C ASP A 97 13.52 -10.52 -10.11
N PHE A 98 13.23 -9.33 -10.63
CA PHE A 98 13.04 -8.14 -9.81
C PHE A 98 11.91 -8.33 -8.78
N LEU A 99 10.76 -8.88 -9.16
CA LEU A 99 9.66 -9.09 -8.24
C LEU A 99 9.98 -10.13 -7.16
N ILE A 100 10.71 -11.20 -7.51
CA ILE A 100 11.20 -12.19 -6.53
C ILE A 100 12.10 -11.49 -5.50
N GLU A 101 13.06 -10.68 -5.94
CA GLU A 101 13.93 -9.91 -5.04
C GLU A 101 13.14 -8.99 -4.10
N ILE A 102 12.11 -8.30 -4.62
CA ILE A 102 11.28 -7.40 -3.81
C ILE A 102 10.44 -8.18 -2.80
N LEU A 103 9.86 -9.31 -3.19
CA LEU A 103 9.05 -10.13 -2.29
C LEU A 103 9.89 -10.73 -1.16
N ASP A 104 11.12 -11.18 -1.46
CA ASP A 104 12.05 -11.67 -0.46
C ASP A 104 12.47 -10.56 0.52
N ALA A 105 12.84 -9.38 0.00
CA ALA A 105 13.15 -8.22 0.84
C ALA A 105 11.94 -7.76 1.68
N MET A 106 10.73 -7.82 1.13
CA MET A 106 9.50 -7.48 1.85
C MET A 106 9.25 -8.45 3.00
N ARG A 107 9.50 -9.75 2.79
CA ARG A 107 9.41 -10.76 3.84
C ARG A 107 10.38 -10.46 4.97
N VAL A 108 11.65 -10.22 4.65
CA VAL A 108 12.69 -9.86 5.64
C VAL A 108 12.28 -8.61 6.43
N ALA A 109 11.85 -7.55 5.74
CA ALA A 109 11.41 -6.32 6.40
C ALA A 109 10.20 -6.53 7.32
N LYS A 110 9.25 -7.39 6.93
CA LYS A 110 8.10 -7.74 7.77
C LYS A 110 8.48 -8.56 9.00
N GLU A 111 9.40 -9.50 8.86
CA GLU A 111 9.83 -10.38 9.95
C GLU A 111 10.74 -9.65 10.95
N ALA A 112 11.55 -8.70 10.49
CA ALA A 112 12.46 -7.92 11.34
C ALA A 112 11.76 -6.85 12.18
N ASP A 113 10.60 -6.34 11.72
CA ASP A 113 9.87 -5.22 12.33
C ASP A 113 10.76 -3.98 12.61
N ASP A 114 11.74 -3.73 11.73
CA ASP A 114 12.69 -2.62 11.87
C ASP A 114 12.70 -1.66 10.68
N GLU A 115 13.05 -0.40 10.98
CA GLU A 115 13.06 0.69 10.02
C GLU A 115 14.24 0.60 9.01
N VAL A 116 15.31 -0.14 9.34
CA VAL A 116 16.48 -0.31 8.48
C VAL A 116 16.14 -1.19 7.29
N GLU A 117 15.52 -2.34 7.54
CA GLU A 117 15.09 -3.27 6.50
C GLU A 117 13.95 -2.69 5.66
N PHE A 118 13.03 -1.93 6.26
CA PHE A 118 12.03 -1.20 5.49
C PHE A 118 12.66 -0.14 4.55
N ARG A 119 13.70 0.58 5.01
CA ARG A 119 14.46 1.51 4.16
C ARG A 119 15.22 0.78 3.05
N ARG A 120 15.73 -0.43 3.32
CA ARG A 120 16.42 -1.27 2.33
C ARG A 120 15.47 -1.74 1.23
N LEU A 121 14.31 -2.28 1.62
CA LEU A 121 13.21 -2.64 0.73
C LEU A 121 12.84 -1.47 -0.19
N ARG A 122 12.62 -0.28 0.39
CA ARG A 122 12.29 0.92 -0.37
C ARG A 122 13.34 1.26 -1.43
N LYS A 123 14.64 1.20 -1.09
CA LYS A 123 15.73 1.45 -2.05
C LYS A 123 15.72 0.44 -3.20
N GLN A 124 15.39 -0.82 -2.93
CA GLN A 124 15.24 -1.83 -3.99
C GLN A 124 14.03 -1.54 -4.87
N MET A 125 12.86 -1.24 -4.28
CA MET A 125 11.64 -0.96 -5.04
C MET A 125 11.81 0.25 -5.98
N MET A 126 12.58 1.26 -5.59
CA MET A 126 12.84 2.43 -6.45
C MET A 126 13.53 2.09 -7.77
N LYS A 127 14.18 0.93 -7.89
CA LYS A 127 14.77 0.46 -9.16
C LYS A 127 13.71 0.26 -10.26
N ILE A 128 12.45 -0.03 -9.91
CA ILE A 128 11.35 -0.21 -10.88
C ILE A 128 11.17 1.02 -11.79
N PHE A 129 11.48 2.20 -11.26
CA PHE A 129 11.33 3.47 -11.98
C PHE A 129 12.58 3.88 -12.76
N ARG A 130 13.67 3.13 -12.64
CA ARG A 130 14.94 3.37 -13.35
C ARG A 130 15.10 2.48 -14.59
N GLN A 131 14.24 1.49 -14.79
CA GLN A 131 14.25 0.56 -15.93
C GLN A 131 13.58 1.14 -17.20
N LYS A 132 13.57 2.47 -17.37
CA LYS A 132 13.08 3.13 -18.59
C LYS A 132 14.23 3.43 -19.54
#